data_AF-E8PQY7-F1
#
_entry.id   AF-E8PQY7-F1
#
_cell.length_a   1.000
_cell.length_b   1.000
_cell.length_c   1.000
_cell.angle_alpha   90.00
_cell.angle_beta   90.00
_cell.angle_gamma   90.00
#
_symmetry.space_group_name_H-M   'P 1'
#
loop_
_entity.id
_entity.type
_entity.pdbx_description
1 polymer ?
#
loop_
_entity_poly.entity_id
_entity_poly.type
_entity_poly.pdbx_seq_one_letter_code
_entity_poly.pdbx_strand_id
1 'polypeptide(L)' 'MALPLRLLALLTLGYTVAFVALNPGVDPWVLAGVLLGGLGLALTEWSLATSSR' A
#
# COMPACT_ATOMS: atom_id res chain seq x y z
N MET A 1 8.82 -0.24 19.17
CA MET A 1 9.59 0.37 18.06
C MET A 1 8.83 0.17 16.75
N ALA A 2 7.95 1.10 16.37
CA ALA A 2 7.03 0.87 15.23
C ALA A 2 7.03 1.98 14.17
N LEU A 3 7.83 3.04 14.37
CA LEU A 3 7.92 4.14 13.41
C LEU A 3 8.36 3.69 12.00
N PRO A 4 9.34 2.79 11.83
CA PRO A 4 9.73 2.31 10.51
C PRO A 4 8.59 1.62 9.75
N LEU A 5 7.81 0.77 10.44
CA LEU A 5 6.68 0.06 9.84
C LEU A 5 5.54 1.01 9.46
N ARG A 6 5.30 2.08 10.23
CA ARG A 6 4.31 3.10 9.86
C ARG A 6 4.74 3.89 8.63
N LEU A 7 6.02 4.27 8.55
CA LEU A 7 6.55 4.96 7.37
C LEU A 7 6.48 4.06 6.13
N LEU A 8 6.79 2.77 6.28
CA LEU A 8 6.66 1.78 5.22
C LEU A 8 5.20 1.68 4.74
N ALA A 9 4.25 1.52 5.65
CA ALA A 9 2.82 1.47 5.33
C ALA A 9 2.34 2.69 4.51
N LEU A 10 2.79 3.88 4.90
CA LEU A 10 2.44 5.11 4.17
C LEU A 10 3.11 5.18 2.80
N LEU A 11 4.37 4.75 2.69
CA LEU A 11 5.09 4.67 1.41
C LEU A 11 4.44 3.67 0.47
N THR A 12 4.10 2.47 0.95
CA THR A 12 3.40 1.43 0.19
C THR A 12 2.07 1.95 -0.35
N LEU A 13 1.27 2.60 0.50
CA LEU A 13 -0.01 3.18 0.09
C LEU A 13 0.18 4.31 -0.93
N GLY A 14 1.10 5.24 -0.65
CA GLY A 14 1.40 6.37 -1.54
C GLY A 14 1.89 5.90 -2.91
N TYR A 15 2.79 4.92 -2.95
CA TYR A 15 3.27 4.32 -4.20
C TYR A 15 2.14 3.64 -4.97
N THR A 16 1.28 2.87 -4.29
CA THR A 16 0.14 2.20 -4.92
C THR A 16 -0.79 3.21 -5.59
N VAL A 17 -1.16 4.28 -4.87
CA VAL A 17 -2.02 5.35 -5.40
C VAL A 17 -1.33 6.08 -6.56
N ALA A 18 -0.05 6.41 -6.43
CA ALA A 18 0.71 7.07 -7.49
C ALA A 18 0.82 6.20 -8.74
N PHE A 19 1.07 4.89 -8.60
CA PHE A 19 1.12 3.96 -9.72
C PHE A 19 -0.20 3.95 -10.50
N VAL A 20 -1.33 3.83 -9.80
CA VAL A 20 -2.66 3.79 -10.45
C VAL A 20 -2.96 5.12 -11.15
N ALA A 21 -2.68 6.25 -10.48
CA ALA A 21 -2.93 7.58 -11.04
C ALA A 21 -2.07 7.88 -12.29
N LEU A 22 -0.83 7.38 -12.32
CA LEU A 22 0.11 7.63 -13.41
C LEU A 22 -0.02 6.62 -14.56
N ASN A 23 -0.79 5.55 -14.40
CA ASN A 23 -0.92 4.49 -15.40
C ASN A 23 -2.39 4.21 -15.81
N PRO A 24 -3.15 5.22 -16.30
CA PRO A 24 -4.57 5.05 -16.63
C PRO A 24 -4.83 4.14 -17.84
N GLY A 25 -3.80 3.85 -18.65
CA GLY A 25 -3.90 2.98 -19.82
C GLY A 25 -3.67 1.49 -19.54
N VAL A 26 -3.33 1.13 -18.29
CA VAL A 26 -3.18 -0.28 -17.89
C VAL A 26 -4.55 -0.94 -17.76
N ASP A 27 -4.61 -2.23 -18.06
CA ASP A 27 -5.83 -3.03 -17.93
C ASP A 27 -6.52 -2.81 -16.55
N PRO A 28 -7.84 -2.55 -16.52
CA PRO A 28 -8.55 -2.23 -15.28
C PRO A 28 -8.49 -3.34 -14.22
N TRP A 29 -8.43 -4.61 -14.62
CA TRP A 29 -8.33 -5.72 -13.68
C TRP A 29 -6.93 -5.82 -13.08
N VAL A 30 -5.89 -5.51 -13.87
CA VAL A 30 -4.52 -5.35 -13.36
C VAL A 30 -4.46 -4.21 -12.34
N LEU A 31 -5.04 -3.04 -12.65
CA LEU A 31 -5.08 -1.90 -11.72
C LEU A 31 -5.87 -2.22 -10.44
N ALA A 32 -6.98 -2.96 -10.55
CA ALA A 32 -7.73 -3.44 -9.40
C ALA A 32 -6.89 -4.40 -8.54
N GLY A 33 -6.14 -5.31 -9.16
CA GLY A 33 -5.21 -6.21 -8.47
C GLY A 33 -4.10 -5.45 -7.73
N VAL A 34 -3.51 -4.43 -8.37
CA VAL A 34 -2.51 -3.55 -7.75
C VAL A 34 -3.09 -2.78 -6.56
N LEU A 35 -4.29 -2.21 -6.71
CA LEU A 35 -4.97 -1.51 -5.62
C LEU A 35 -5.23 -2.43 -4.43
N LEU A 36 -5.79 -3.63 -4.67
CA LEU A 36 -6.10 -4.58 -3.62
C LEU A 36 -4.82 -5.10 -2.93
N GLY A 37 -3.80 -5.45 -3.71
CA GLY A 37 -2.53 -5.93 -3.18
C GLY A 37 -1.78 -4.85 -2.39
N GLY A 38 -1.67 -3.65 -2.93
CA GLY A 38 -1.01 -2.53 -2.29
C GLY A 38 -1.72 -2.04 -1.03
N LEU A 39 -3.05 -1.96 -1.06
CA LEU A 39 -3.85 -1.65 0.14
C LEU A 39 -3.70 -2.74 1.20
N GLY A 40 -3.79 -4.02 0.83
CA GLY A 40 -3.61 -5.14 1.76
C GLY A 40 -2.25 -5.15 2.43
N LEU A 41 -1.17 -4.89 1.68
CA LEU A 41 0.18 -4.76 2.22
C LEU A 41 0.30 -3.58 3.18
N ALA A 42 -0.16 -2.38 2.80
CA ALA A 42 -0.11 -1.21 3.66
C ALA A 42 -0.87 -1.43 4.99
N LEU A 43 -2.03 -2.09 4.93
CA LEU A 43 -2.79 -2.46 6.13
C LEU A 43 -2.06 -3.50 7.00
N THR A 44 -1.36 -4.45 6.38
CA THR A 44 -0.57 -5.46 7.10
C THR A 44 0.61 -4.81 7.82
N GLU A 45 1.35 -3.95 7.14
CA GLU A 45 2.48 -3.18 7.70
C GLU A 45 2.02 -2.30 8.86
N TRP A 46 0.88 -1.61 8.69
CA TRP A 46 0.28 -0.78 9.72
C TRP A 46 -0.18 -1.62 10.93
N SER A 47 -0.84 -2.75 10.69
CA SER A 47 -1.31 -3.67 11.73
C SER A 47 -0.14 -4.18 12.57
N LEU A 48 0.95 -4.62 11.94
CA LEU A 48 2.19 -5.04 12.62
C LEU A 48 2.79 -3.89 13.44
N ALA A 49 2.76 -2.67 12.89
CA ALA A 49 3.22 -1.48 13.61
C ALA A 49 2.37 -1.17 14.85
N THR A 50 1.08 -1.51 14.85
CA THR A 50 0.17 -1.29 15.98
C THR A 50 0.12 -2.45 16.97
N SER A 51 0.34 -3.69 16.53
CA SER A 51 0.29 -4.90 17.35
C SER A 51 1.58 -5.17 18.11
N SER A 52 2.70 -4.55 17.72
CA SER A 52 3.99 -4.62 18.42
C SER A 52 4.13 -3.56 19.54
N ARG A 53 3.01 -3.20 20.18
CA ARG A 53 2.98 -2.33 21.37
C ARG A 53 2.70 -3.15 22.62
#